data_AF-A0A1I2PH13-F1
#
_entry.id   AF-A0A1I2PH13-F1
#
_cell.length_a   1.000
_cell.length_b   1.000
_cell.length_c   1.000
_cell.angle_alpha   90.00
_cell.angle_beta   90.00
_cell.angle_gamma   90.00
#
_symmetry.space_group_name_H-M   'P 1'
#
loop_
_entity.id
_entity.type
_entity.pdbx_description
1 polymer ?
#
loop_
_entity_poly.entity_id
_entity_poly.type
_entity_poly.pdbx_seq_one_letter_code
_entity_poly.pdbx_strand_id
1 'polypeptide(L)'
;MMEKDRFYTFYKYMGKEFNDLSASEEDYIEMIYRLGIENTDGARVNELARILHVKPPSVTKMIKRLADIELVKYRKYGAIILTDEGNIIGELLLKRHELIFIFLKLLIYCDGYEEDKILEETEKIEHTINKETLEGMGELMEFMQVNEDIMDRYIEFKNRCSKN
;
A
#
# COMPACT_ATOMS: atom_id res chain seq x y z
N MET A 1 11.30 -36.57 2.55
CA MET A 1 11.62 -35.79 3.76
C MET A 1 11.84 -34.37 3.30
N MET A 2 11.01 -33.44 3.76
CA MET A 2 10.81 -32.08 3.21
C MET A 2 12.09 -31.24 3.11
N GLU A 3 12.25 -30.51 2.00
CA GLU A 3 13.15 -29.35 1.89
C GLU A 3 12.82 -28.35 3.02
N LYS A 4 13.71 -28.21 3.98
CA LYS A 4 13.69 -27.12 4.96
C LYS A 4 14.51 -25.95 4.40
N ASP A 5 13.97 -24.75 4.59
CA ASP A 5 14.58 -23.42 4.35
C ASP A 5 14.42 -22.80 2.95
N ARG A 6 13.16 -22.54 2.57
CA ARG A 6 12.82 -21.45 1.63
C ARG A 6 11.96 -20.37 2.28
N PHE A 7 12.37 -19.89 3.46
CA PHE A 7 11.90 -18.61 3.99
C PHE A 7 12.96 -17.57 3.74
N TYR A 8 12.68 -16.67 2.79
CA TYR A 8 13.47 -15.46 2.61
C TYR A 8 12.78 -14.32 3.35
N THR A 9 13.57 -13.37 3.86
CA THR A 9 13.00 -12.10 4.34
C THR A 9 12.24 -11.46 3.19
N PHE A 10 11.16 -10.75 3.52
CA PHE A 10 10.38 -9.90 2.60
C PHE A 10 11.25 -9.26 1.50
N TYR A 11 12.38 -8.69 1.90
CA TYR A 11 13.34 -7.97 1.06
C TYR A 11 14.17 -8.80 0.07
N LYS A 12 14.30 -10.11 0.24
CA LYS A 12 15.02 -10.96 -0.71
C LYS A 12 14.11 -11.43 -1.86
N TYR A 13 12.79 -11.34 -1.69
CA TYR A 13 11.85 -11.36 -2.83
C TYR A 13 11.82 -10.03 -3.60
N MET A 14 12.18 -8.92 -2.95
CA MET A 14 12.23 -7.56 -3.54
C MET A 14 13.39 -7.30 -4.52
N GLY A 15 14.18 -8.32 -4.90
CA GLY A 15 15.42 -8.16 -5.68
C GLY A 15 15.27 -7.61 -7.11
N LYS A 16 14.05 -7.28 -7.55
CA LYS A 16 13.72 -6.50 -8.74
C LYS A 16 12.48 -5.66 -8.41
N GLU A 17 12.69 -4.41 -8.04
CA GLU A 17 11.63 -3.44 -7.69
C GLU A 17 10.51 -3.47 -8.74
N PHE A 18 9.34 -3.95 -8.32
CA PHE A 18 8.03 -3.87 -8.98
C PHE A 18 8.03 -3.86 -10.52
N ASN A 19 8.69 -4.78 -11.22
CA ASN A 19 8.45 -5.09 -12.65
C ASN A 19 8.18 -3.89 -13.62
N ASP A 20 8.81 -2.72 -13.42
CA ASP A 20 8.48 -1.46 -14.11
C ASP A 20 6.97 -1.11 -14.12
N LEU A 21 6.25 -1.33 -13.01
CA LEU A 21 4.85 -0.92 -12.86
C LEU A 21 4.74 0.59 -12.75
N SER A 22 3.75 1.16 -13.43
CA SER A 22 3.33 2.55 -13.24
C SER A 22 2.55 2.71 -11.93
N ALA A 23 2.52 3.92 -11.37
CA ALA A 23 1.70 4.24 -10.19
C ALA A 23 0.25 3.77 -10.35
N SER A 24 -0.34 3.99 -11.54
CA SER A 24 -1.70 3.52 -11.81
C SER A 24 -1.84 2.00 -11.87
N GLU A 25 -0.81 1.24 -12.25
CA GLU A 25 -0.84 -0.23 -12.17
C GLU A 25 -0.75 -0.68 -10.71
N GLU A 26 0.05 -0.01 -9.88
CA GLU A 26 0.13 -0.24 -8.43
C GLU A 26 -1.22 0.02 -7.74
N ASP A 27 -1.87 1.16 -7.97
CA ASP A 27 -3.18 1.52 -7.40
C ASP A 27 -4.23 0.42 -7.61
N TYR A 28 -4.24 -0.15 -8.82
CA TYR A 28 -5.18 -1.21 -9.16
C TYR A 28 -4.87 -2.51 -8.43
N ILE A 29 -3.60 -2.91 -8.38
CA ILE A 29 -3.20 -4.14 -7.68
C ILE A 29 -3.53 -4.02 -6.19
N GLU A 30 -3.17 -2.90 -5.58
CA GLU A 30 -3.46 -2.64 -4.17
C GLU A 30 -4.96 -2.64 -3.90
N MET A 31 -5.75 -1.96 -4.73
CA MET A 31 -7.20 -1.92 -4.53
C MET A 31 -7.85 -3.30 -4.72
N ILE A 32 -7.42 -4.10 -5.70
CA ILE A 32 -7.90 -5.48 -5.86
C ILE A 32 -7.52 -6.32 -4.64
N TYR A 33 -6.32 -6.11 -4.08
CA TYR A 33 -5.86 -6.81 -2.88
C TYR A 33 -6.72 -6.46 -1.66
N ARG A 34 -6.95 -5.16 -1.40
CA ARG A 34 -7.83 -4.66 -0.33
C ARG A 34 -9.23 -5.27 -0.43
N LEU A 35 -9.84 -5.24 -1.61
CA LEU A 35 -11.15 -5.85 -1.86
C LEU A 35 -11.13 -7.38 -1.66
N GLY A 36 -10.03 -8.05 -2.02
CA GLY A 36 -9.86 -9.50 -1.84
C GLY A 36 -9.76 -9.92 -0.37
N ILE A 37 -9.24 -9.06 0.51
CA ILE A 37 -9.23 -9.27 1.96
C ILE A 37 -10.65 -9.19 2.52
N GLU A 38 -11.43 -8.20 2.07
CA GLU A 38 -12.80 -7.99 2.53
C GLU A 38 -13.80 -9.01 1.98
N ASN A 39 -13.57 -9.49 0.75
CA ASN A 39 -14.48 -10.39 0.05
C ASN A 39 -13.74 -11.40 -0.86
N THR A 40 -14.00 -12.68 -0.63
CA THR A 40 -13.41 -13.79 -1.41
C THR A 40 -13.99 -13.94 -2.82
N ASP A 41 -15.10 -13.28 -3.14
CA ASP A 41 -15.73 -13.35 -4.47
C ASP A 41 -14.95 -12.58 -5.56
N GLY A 42 -13.92 -11.82 -5.16
CA GLY A 42 -13.07 -11.03 -6.05
C GLY A 42 -13.69 -9.70 -6.49
N ALA A 43 -12.82 -8.78 -6.95
CA ALA A 43 -13.21 -7.42 -7.31
C ALA A 43 -14.04 -7.38 -8.60
N ARG A 44 -14.90 -6.35 -8.73
CA ARG A 44 -15.70 -6.12 -9.94
C ARG A 44 -15.31 -4.83 -10.65
N VAL A 45 -15.48 -4.81 -11.97
CA VAL A 45 -15.16 -3.63 -12.81
C VAL A 45 -15.87 -2.36 -12.32
N ASN A 46 -17.16 -2.44 -12.02
CA ASN A 46 -17.95 -1.28 -11.57
C ASN A 46 -17.55 -0.81 -10.17
N GLU A 47 -17.07 -1.72 -9.33
CA GLU A 47 -16.61 -1.42 -7.99
C GLU A 47 -15.26 -0.69 -8.03
N LEU A 48 -14.30 -1.25 -8.77
CA LEU A 48 -13.01 -0.60 -9.01
C LEU A 48 -13.17 0.77 -9.67
N ALA A 49 -14.06 0.88 -10.67
CA ALA A 49 -14.34 2.15 -11.33
C ALA A 49 -14.85 3.23 -10.36
N ARG A 50 -15.71 2.84 -9.42
CA ARG A 50 -16.26 3.74 -8.40
C ARG A 50 -15.20 4.15 -7.38
N ILE A 51 -14.43 3.22 -6.84
CA ILE A 51 -13.45 3.48 -5.77
C ILE A 51 -12.27 4.28 -6.32
N LEU A 52 -11.75 3.90 -7.48
CA LEU A 52 -10.63 4.59 -8.13
C LEU A 52 -11.06 5.83 -8.92
N HIS A 53 -12.35 6.21 -8.87
CA HIS A 53 -12.90 7.38 -9.56
C HIS A 53 -12.58 7.46 -11.07
N VAL A 54 -12.63 6.31 -11.76
CA VAL A 54 -12.32 6.16 -13.18
C VAL A 54 -13.50 5.55 -13.95
N LYS A 55 -13.46 5.63 -15.28
CA LYS A 55 -14.52 5.04 -16.12
C LYS A 55 -14.34 3.51 -16.24
N PRO A 56 -15.43 2.71 -16.29
CA PRO A 56 -15.34 1.25 -16.48
C PRO A 56 -14.49 0.76 -17.67
N PRO A 57 -14.46 1.47 -18.83
CA PRO A 57 -13.54 1.10 -19.91
C PRO A 57 -12.06 1.23 -19.54
N SER A 58 -11.69 2.22 -18.71
CA SER A 58 -10.32 2.38 -18.20
C SER A 58 -9.93 1.20 -17.32
N VAL A 59 -10.82 0.78 -16.42
CA VAL A 59 -10.64 -0.41 -15.59
C VAL A 59 -10.43 -1.64 -16.47
N THR A 60 -11.31 -1.87 -17.46
CA THR A 60 -11.19 -3.04 -18.35
C THR A 60 -9.85 -3.05 -19.10
N LYS A 61 -9.35 -1.88 -19.52
CA LYS A 61 -8.05 -1.76 -20.17
C LYS A 61 -6.91 -2.11 -19.19
N MET A 62 -6.97 -1.58 -17.96
CA MET A 62 -5.96 -1.85 -16.93
C MET A 62 -5.94 -3.32 -16.52
N ILE A 63 -7.10 -3.92 -16.27
CA ILE A 63 -7.20 -5.34 -15.91
C ILE A 63 -6.65 -6.26 -17.01
N LYS A 64 -6.86 -5.93 -18.29
CA LYS A 64 -6.22 -6.66 -19.39
C LYS A 64 -4.70 -6.53 -19.35
N ARG A 65 -4.20 -5.31 -19.18
CA ARG A 65 -2.77 -5.04 -19.06
C ARG A 65 -2.12 -5.83 -17.90
N LEU A 66 -2.75 -5.82 -16.72
CA LEU A 66 -2.29 -6.57 -15.55
C LEU A 66 -2.40 -8.10 -15.74
N ALA A 67 -3.38 -8.57 -16.50
CA ALA A 67 -3.49 -9.98 -16.87
C ALA A 67 -2.41 -10.41 -17.88
N ASP A 68 -2.04 -9.53 -18.82
CA ASP A 68 -0.98 -9.80 -19.82
C ASP A 68 0.41 -9.96 -19.16
N ILE A 69 0.61 -9.37 -17.98
CA ILE A 69 1.82 -9.53 -17.14
C ILE A 69 1.59 -10.52 -15.98
N GLU A 70 0.53 -11.33 -16.04
CA GLU A 70 0.26 -12.43 -15.11
C GLU A 70 0.05 -12.03 -13.63
N LEU A 71 -0.28 -10.76 -13.35
CA LEU A 71 -0.59 -10.29 -11.98
C LEU A 71 -2.08 -10.45 -11.61
N VAL A 72 -2.96 -10.53 -12.62
CA VAL A 72 -4.41 -10.65 -12.42
C VAL A 72 -4.99 -11.80 -13.26
N LYS A 73 -5.85 -12.61 -12.64
CA LYS A 73 -6.76 -13.54 -13.31
C LYS A 73 -8.08 -12.83 -13.59
N TYR A 74 -8.42 -12.72 -14.88
CA TYR A 74 -9.67 -12.13 -15.34
C TYR A 74 -10.39 -13.03 -16.33
N ARG A 75 -11.69 -13.26 -16.09
CA ARG A 75 -12.62 -13.81 -17.08
C ARG A 75 -13.61 -12.73 -17.48
N LYS A 76 -13.96 -12.67 -18.77
CA LYS A 76 -14.93 -11.69 -19.29
C LYS A 76 -16.25 -11.77 -18.50
N TYR A 77 -16.70 -10.64 -17.96
CA TYR A 77 -17.88 -10.51 -17.07
C TYR A 77 -17.77 -11.20 -15.70
N GLY A 78 -16.59 -11.68 -15.34
CA GLY A 78 -16.33 -12.37 -14.07
C GLY A 78 -15.65 -11.49 -13.03
N ALA A 79 -15.34 -12.12 -11.91
CA ALA A 79 -14.51 -11.55 -10.85
C ALA A 79 -13.08 -11.30 -11.33
N ILE A 80 -12.46 -10.29 -10.75
CA ILE A 80 -11.06 -9.92 -10.91
C ILE A 80 -10.34 -10.38 -9.65
N ILE A 81 -9.36 -11.26 -9.80
CA ILE A 81 -8.64 -11.86 -8.68
C ILE A 81 -7.15 -11.76 -8.97
N LEU A 82 -6.35 -11.42 -7.96
CA LEU A 82 -4.89 -11.43 -8.09
C LEU A 82 -4.38 -12.86 -8.26
N THR A 83 -3.28 -13.00 -9.01
CA THR A 83 -2.48 -14.24 -8.97
C THR A 83 -1.73 -14.35 -7.66
N ASP A 84 -1.02 -15.44 -7.42
CA ASP A 84 -0.19 -15.56 -6.20
C ASP A 84 0.89 -14.47 -6.18
N GLU A 85 1.48 -14.15 -7.34
CA GLU A 85 2.42 -13.05 -7.50
C GLU A 85 1.74 -11.68 -7.31
N GLY A 86 0.55 -11.47 -7.90
CA GLY A 86 -0.22 -10.25 -7.69
C GLY A 86 -0.61 -10.03 -6.22
N ASN A 87 -0.92 -11.09 -5.47
CA ASN A 87 -1.23 -11.01 -4.04
C ASN A 87 -0.03 -10.62 -3.21
N ILE A 88 1.15 -11.19 -3.52
CA ILE A 88 2.40 -10.77 -2.88
C ILE A 88 2.57 -9.26 -3.11
N ILE A 89 2.53 -8.81 -4.36
CA ILE A 89 2.70 -7.40 -4.73
C ILE A 89 1.66 -6.51 -4.03
N GLY A 90 0.38 -6.88 -4.05
CA GLY A 90 -0.69 -6.12 -3.39
C GLY A 90 -0.50 -5.99 -1.87
N GLU A 91 -0.03 -7.05 -1.21
CA GLU A 91 0.34 -6.99 0.21
C GLU A 91 1.50 -6.02 0.46
N LEU A 92 2.50 -5.99 -0.42
CA LEU A 92 3.63 -5.05 -0.31
C LEU A 92 3.16 -3.60 -0.43
N LEU A 93 2.32 -3.31 -1.42
CA LEU A 93 1.79 -1.97 -1.68
C LEU A 93 0.95 -1.49 -0.49
N LEU A 94 0.05 -2.32 0.02
CA LEU A 94 -0.73 -2.00 1.21
C LEU A 94 0.16 -1.70 2.43
N LYS A 95 1.19 -2.51 2.68
CA LYS A 95 2.13 -2.27 3.80
C LYS A 95 2.91 -0.97 3.64
N ARG A 96 3.33 -0.65 2.41
CA ARG A 96 4.00 0.63 2.08
C ARG A 96 3.07 1.80 2.40
N HIS A 97 1.83 1.75 1.91
CA HIS A 97 0.81 2.74 2.19
C HIS A 97 0.59 2.93 3.70
N GLU A 98 0.38 1.84 4.44
CA GLU A 98 0.15 1.88 5.89
C GLU A 98 1.33 2.49 6.66
N LEU A 99 2.57 2.10 6.32
CA LEU A 99 3.76 2.64 6.96
C LEU A 99 3.88 4.15 6.74
N ILE A 100 3.73 4.61 5.49
CA ILE A 100 3.81 6.03 5.15
C ILE A 100 2.67 6.79 5.84
N PHE A 101 1.46 6.25 5.84
CA PHE A 101 0.31 6.87 6.50
C PHE A 101 0.55 7.05 8.01
N ILE A 102 0.99 6.01 8.72
CA ILE A 102 1.24 6.08 10.17
C ILE A 102 2.40 7.03 10.45
N PHE A 103 3.45 7.01 9.64
CA PHE A 103 4.58 7.93 9.75
C PHE A 103 4.14 9.39 9.56
N LEU A 104 3.39 9.70 8.50
CA LEU A 104 2.85 11.04 8.26
C LEU A 104 1.89 11.44 9.37
N LYS A 105 1.03 10.54 9.85
CA LYS A 105 0.18 10.79 11.02
C LYS A 105 1.02 11.21 12.22
N LEU A 106 2.11 10.49 12.53
CA LEU A 106 3.02 10.90 13.60
C LEU A 106 3.65 12.27 13.33
N LEU A 107 4.05 12.59 12.09
CA LEU A 107 4.73 13.84 11.74
C LEU A 107 3.83 15.08 11.67
N ILE A 108 2.62 14.97 11.12
CA ILE A 108 1.76 16.14 10.81
C ILE A 108 0.42 16.17 11.56
N TYR A 109 -0.03 15.07 12.18
CA TYR A 109 -1.25 15.09 12.99
C TYR A 109 -1.14 16.04 14.19
N CYS A 110 -2.03 17.01 14.25
CA CYS A 110 -2.28 17.89 15.39
C CYS A 110 -3.79 18.06 15.57
N ASP A 111 -4.24 18.55 16.72
CA ASP A 111 -5.66 18.81 16.98
C ASP A 111 -6.26 19.66 15.84
N GLY A 112 -7.25 19.10 15.14
CA GLY A 112 -7.93 19.74 14.00
C GLY A 112 -7.36 19.40 12.61
N TYR A 113 -6.33 18.55 12.50
CA TYR A 113 -5.87 18.03 11.21
C TYR A 113 -6.76 16.87 10.75
N GLU A 114 -7.31 16.99 9.55
CA GLU A 114 -8.22 16.01 8.96
C GLU A 114 -7.44 14.78 8.47
N GLU A 115 -7.89 13.58 8.82
CA GLU A 115 -7.27 12.31 8.40
C GLU A 115 -7.21 12.19 6.86
N ASP A 116 -8.20 12.75 6.17
CA ASP A 116 -8.26 12.82 4.70
C ASP A 116 -7.05 13.52 4.09
N LYS A 117 -6.47 14.54 4.75
CA LYS A 117 -5.27 15.23 4.26
C LYS A 117 -4.01 14.38 4.40
N ILE A 118 -3.94 13.58 5.46
CA ILE A 118 -2.82 12.62 5.66
C ILE A 118 -2.91 11.54 4.59
N LEU A 119 -4.12 11.05 4.31
CA LEU A 119 -4.36 10.09 3.25
C LEU A 119 -3.96 10.67 1.88
N GLU A 120 -4.40 11.88 1.55
CA GLU A 120 -4.04 12.55 0.29
C GLU A 120 -2.52 12.66 0.10
N GLU A 121 -1.77 13.02 1.15
CA GLU A 121 -0.31 13.12 1.09
C GLU A 121 0.36 11.74 1.02
N THR A 122 -0.23 10.71 1.65
CA THR A 122 0.26 9.32 1.56
C THR A 122 0.24 8.84 0.11
N GLU A 123 -0.92 8.96 -0.55
CA GLU A 123 -1.13 8.54 -1.95
C GLU A 123 -0.17 9.25 -2.92
N LYS A 124 0.15 10.53 -2.68
CA LYS A 124 1.11 11.28 -3.52
C LYS A 124 2.54 10.78 -3.37
N ILE A 125 2.93 10.33 -2.18
CA ILE A 125 4.32 10.03 -1.84
C ILE A 125 4.66 8.57 -2.14
N GLU A 126 3.73 7.64 -1.92
CA GLU A 126 4.01 6.21 -1.88
C GLU A 126 4.60 5.63 -3.16
N HIS A 127 4.28 6.18 -4.33
CA HIS A 127 4.83 5.74 -5.63
C HIS A 127 6.19 6.36 -5.98
N THR A 128 6.69 7.29 -5.17
CA THR A 128 7.92 8.06 -5.46
C THR A 128 9.05 7.80 -4.47
N ILE A 129 8.73 7.20 -3.33
CA ILE A 129 9.70 6.90 -2.29
C ILE A 129 10.51 5.66 -2.67
N ASN A 130 11.84 5.75 -2.54
CA ASN A 130 12.70 4.59 -2.74
C ASN A 130 12.68 3.67 -1.52
N LYS A 131 13.18 2.46 -1.73
CA LYS A 131 13.22 1.43 -0.71
C LYS A 131 14.01 1.84 0.53
N GLU A 132 15.17 2.47 0.35
CA GLU A 132 16.04 2.84 1.48
C GLU A 132 15.36 3.86 2.41
N THR A 133 14.61 4.81 1.84
CA THR A 133 13.85 5.79 2.64
C THR A 133 12.70 5.12 3.37
N LEU A 134 11.99 4.22 2.70
CA LEU A 134 10.90 3.45 3.33
C LEU A 134 11.41 2.58 4.48
N GLU A 135 12.59 1.96 4.32
CA GLU A 135 13.26 1.18 5.37
C GLU A 135 13.62 2.07 6.57
N GLY A 136 14.24 3.22 6.34
CA GLY A 136 14.56 4.17 7.42
C GLY A 136 13.33 4.70 8.15
N MET A 137 12.21 4.93 7.43
CA MET A 137 10.92 5.24 8.06
C MET A 137 10.45 4.09 8.96
N GLY A 138 10.51 2.86 8.46
CA GLY A 138 10.15 1.65 9.21
C GLY A 138 10.95 1.51 10.50
N GLU A 139 12.27 1.62 10.41
CA GLU A 139 13.18 1.54 11.56
C GLU A 139 12.87 2.61 12.61
N LEU A 140 12.60 3.85 12.19
CA LEU A 140 12.22 4.92 13.11
C LEU A 140 10.87 4.62 13.79
N MET A 141 9.88 4.17 13.03
CA MET A 141 8.56 3.86 13.59
C MET A 141 8.63 2.70 14.58
N GLU A 142 9.40 1.65 14.28
CA GLU A 142 9.65 0.55 15.20
C GLU A 142 10.37 1.03 16.47
N PHE A 143 11.42 1.86 16.32
CA PHE A 143 12.11 2.46 17.46
C PHE A 143 11.15 3.25 18.36
N MET A 144 10.29 4.08 17.78
CA MET A 144 9.34 4.89 18.54
C MET A 144 8.27 4.03 19.23
N GLN A 145 7.84 2.92 18.60
CA GLN A 145 6.89 1.98 19.21
C GLN A 145 7.50 1.21 20.39
N VAL A 146 8.76 0.80 20.29
CA VAL A 146 9.47 0.10 21.39
C VAL A 146 9.81 1.04 22.55
N ASN A 147 10.01 2.34 22.27
CA ASN A 147 10.35 3.34 23.26
C ASN A 147 9.17 4.31 23.49
N GLU A 148 8.09 3.80 24.10
CA GLU A 148 6.85 4.55 24.33
C GLU A 148 7.08 5.90 25.05
N ASP A 149 8.05 5.97 25.98
CA ASP A 149 8.39 7.20 26.70
C ASP A 149 8.96 8.29 25.76
N ILE A 150 9.70 7.90 24.73
CA ILE A 150 10.23 8.81 23.72
C ILE A 150 9.10 9.27 22.80
N MET A 151 8.21 8.35 22.40
CA MET A 151 7.02 8.67 21.61
C MET A 151 6.15 9.71 22.32
N ASP A 152 5.85 9.49 23.61
CA ASP A 152 5.05 10.41 24.43
C ASP A 152 5.70 11.79 24.50
N ARG A 153 7.01 11.85 24.77
CA ARG A 153 7.76 13.12 24.82
C ARG A 153 7.74 13.85 23.47
N TYR A 154 7.79 13.12 22.36
CA TYR A 154 7.69 13.70 21.02
C TYR A 154 6.30 14.28 20.76
N ILE A 155 5.24 13.53 21.09
CA ILE A 155 3.85 13.98 20.96
C ILE A 155 3.60 15.23 21.83
N GLU A 156 4.08 15.24 23.08
CA GLU A 156 4.03 16.41 23.95
C GLU A 156 4.79 17.62 23.41
N PHE A 157 5.96 17.41 22.80
CA PHE A 157 6.70 18.47 22.12
C PHE A 157 5.88 19.06 20.97
N LYS A 158 5.31 18.21 20.11
CA LYS A 158 4.53 18.62 18.95
C LYS A 158 3.26 19.40 19.33
N ASN A 159 2.53 18.93 20.34
CA ASN A 159 1.31 19.60 20.82
C ASN A 159 1.56 21.00 21.40
N ARG A 160 2.80 21.31 21.82
CA ARG A 160 3.19 22.67 22.25
C ARG A 160 3.38 23.62 21.08
N CYS A 161 3.80 23.13 19.91
CA CYS A 161 3.99 23.96 18.71
C CYS A 161 2.67 24.35 18.04
N SER A 162 1.61 23.54 18.17
CA SER A 162 0.30 23.82 17.55
C SER A 162 -0.61 24.78 18.33
N LYS A 163 -0.19 25.22 19.54
CA LYS A 163 -0.96 26.13 20.41
C LYS A 163 -0.50 27.60 20.35
N ASN A 164 0.44 27.93 19.47
CA ASN A 164 0.89 29.29 19.16
C ASN A 164 0.49 29.64 17.72
#